data_AF-A0A934XUA3-F1
#
_entry.id   AF-A0A934XUA3-F1
#
_cell.length_a   1.000
_cell.length_b   1.000
_cell.length_c   1.000
_cell.angle_alpha   90.00
_cell.angle_beta   90.00
_cell.angle_gamma   90.00
#
_symmetry.space_group_name_H-M   'P 1'
#
loop_
_entity.id
_entity.type
_entity.pdbx_description
1 polymer ?
#
loop_
_entity_poly.entity_id
_entity_poly.type
_entity_poly.pdbx_seq_one_letter_code
_entity_poly.pdbx_strand_id
1 'polypeptide(L)'
;MKRLKIATLDKGWHDKDEILLHAAFQLLADFVEQEHPEKIVDWDANELHKSAWDEITGLYKWWTKTRPKRRSPLDDKKLKRPPFKLKKIAGSDMRRLAMPDKKKYAGYYLALEEHARLEKEWYEEDQRNLHRLIEIRGFLWT
;
A
#
# COMPACT_ATOMS: atom_id res chain seq x y z
N MET A 1 1.99 -2.34 29.02
CA MET A 1 1.21 -1.78 27.88
C MET A 1 1.53 -2.61 26.65
N LYS A 2 0.54 -3.30 26.04
CA LYS A 2 0.76 -4.02 24.78
C LYS A 2 0.91 -2.98 23.65
N ARG A 3 1.90 -3.15 22.78
CA ARG A 3 2.18 -2.25 21.64
C ARG A 3 2.37 -3.09 20.39
N LEU A 4 1.69 -2.73 19.30
CA LEU A 4 1.91 -3.31 17.98
C LEU A 4 2.99 -2.50 17.26
N LYS A 5 4.04 -3.15 16.76
CA LYS A 5 5.09 -2.50 15.98
C LYS A 5 4.85 -2.78 14.50
N ILE A 6 4.52 -1.75 13.73
CA ILE A 6 4.34 -1.85 12.29
C ILE A 6 5.71 -1.77 11.61
N ALA A 7 6.19 -2.89 11.05
CA ALA A 7 7.53 -2.98 10.44
C ALA A 7 7.60 -2.37 9.04
N THR A 8 6.46 -2.26 8.37
CA THR A 8 6.33 -1.86 6.96
C THR A 8 6.21 -0.37 6.71
N LEU A 9 6.04 0.45 7.76
CA LEU A 9 5.98 1.91 7.64
C LEU A 9 7.32 2.51 8.11
N ASP A 10 7.78 3.53 7.40
CA ASP A 10 8.98 4.28 7.77
C ASP A 10 8.68 5.29 8.87
N LYS A 11 9.72 6.03 9.29
CA LYS A 11 9.57 7.05 10.33
C LYS A 11 9.02 8.31 9.67
N GLY A 12 7.76 8.62 9.91
CA GLY A 12 7.17 9.82 9.34
C GLY A 12 5.73 10.05 9.77
N TRP A 13 5.12 11.05 9.13
CA TRP A 13 3.68 11.23 9.17
C TRP A 13 3.05 10.28 8.13
N HIS A 14 1.98 9.60 8.55
CA HIS A 14 1.19 8.70 7.72
C HIS A 14 -0.29 9.02 7.93
N ASP A 15 -1.05 8.89 6.85
CA ASP A 15 -2.50 9.00 6.91
C ASP A 15 -3.11 7.85 7.73
N LYS A 16 -4.30 8.10 8.29
CA LYS A 16 -4.92 7.14 9.23
C LYS A 16 -5.43 5.88 8.54
N ASP A 17 -5.84 5.98 7.28
CA ASP A 17 -6.22 4.85 6.45
C ASP A 17 -5.02 3.95 6.12
N GLU A 18 -3.86 4.53 5.79
CA GLU A 18 -2.61 3.79 5.59
C GLU A 18 -2.21 3.06 6.88
N ILE A 19 -2.24 3.75 8.03
CA ILE A 19 -1.94 3.13 9.34
C ILE A 19 -2.91 1.97 9.62
N LEU A 20 -4.20 2.13 9.32
CA LEU A 20 -5.21 1.08 9.54
C LEU A 20 -4.90 -0.18 8.72
N LEU A 21 -4.60 -0.01 7.43
CA LEU A 21 -4.21 -1.12 6.55
C LEU A 21 -2.96 -1.82 7.08
N HIS A 22 -1.90 -1.05 7.35
CA HIS A 22 -0.62 -1.59 7.77
C HIS A 22 -0.70 -2.27 9.15
N ALA A 23 -1.50 -1.75 10.08
CA ALA A 23 -1.74 -2.38 11.37
C ALA A 23 -2.45 -3.73 11.23
N ALA A 24 -3.50 -3.80 10.41
CA ALA A 24 -4.24 -5.04 10.18
C ALA A 24 -3.36 -6.13 9.58
N PHE A 25 -2.57 -5.79 8.55
CA PHE A 25 -1.67 -6.74 7.92
C PHE A 25 -0.41 -7.06 8.77
N GLN A 26 -0.02 -6.18 9.69
CA GLN A 26 0.99 -6.53 10.69
C GLN A 26 0.50 -7.64 11.61
N LEU A 27 -0.77 -7.61 12.05
CA LEU A 27 -1.35 -8.69 12.85
C LEU A 27 -1.38 -10.02 12.07
N LEU A 28 -1.73 -9.99 10.79
CA LEU A 28 -1.68 -11.18 9.93
C LEU A 28 -0.25 -11.73 9.81
N ALA A 29 0.74 -10.85 9.60
CA ALA A 29 2.13 -11.26 9.50
C ALA A 29 2.64 -11.86 10.81
N ASP A 30 2.34 -11.21 11.95
CA ASP A 30 2.72 -11.69 13.27
C ASP A 30 2.10 -13.07 13.56
N PHE A 31 0.82 -13.27 13.20
CA PHE A 31 0.15 -14.57 13.32
C PHE A 31 0.87 -15.67 12.52
N VAL A 32 1.14 -15.43 11.23
CA VAL A 32 1.79 -16.43 10.36
C VAL A 32 3.24 -16.68 10.75
N GLU A 33 4.00 -15.63 11.06
CA GLU A 33 5.45 -15.71 11.26
C GLU A 33 5.85 -16.08 12.68
N GLN A 34 5.09 -15.67 13.70
CA GLN A 34 5.46 -15.85 15.11
C GLN A 34 4.68 -17.00 15.76
N GLU A 35 3.40 -17.16 15.43
CA GLU A 35 2.54 -18.17 16.06
C GLU A 35 2.58 -19.53 15.33
N HIS A 36 3.05 -19.56 14.08
CA HIS A 36 3.17 -20.77 13.27
C HIS A 36 1.90 -21.64 13.27
N PRO A 37 0.73 -21.08 12.91
CA PRO A 37 -0.55 -21.78 12.95
C PRO A 37 -0.58 -23.05 12.08
N GLU A 38 0.29 -23.15 11.07
CA GLU A 38 0.45 -24.35 10.24
C GLU A 38 0.93 -25.59 11.01
N LYS A 39 1.49 -25.40 12.20
CA LYS A 39 2.01 -26.48 13.05
C LYS A 39 1.07 -26.90 14.17
N ILE A 40 0.07 -26.07 14.48
CA ILE A 40 -0.76 -26.20 15.69
C ILE A 40 -2.22 -26.48 15.33
N VAL A 41 -2.71 -25.93 14.23
CA VAL A 41 -4.11 -26.05 13.80
C VAL A 41 -4.23 -27.06 12.66
N ASP A 42 -5.20 -27.96 12.76
CA ASP A 42 -5.60 -28.84 11.66
C ASP A 42 -6.49 -28.08 10.66
N TRP A 43 -5.86 -27.47 9.66
CA TRP A 43 -6.55 -26.73 8.62
C TRP A 43 -7.32 -27.61 7.63
N ASP A 44 -7.04 -28.92 7.60
CA ASP A 44 -7.73 -29.89 6.74
C ASP A 44 -8.97 -30.51 7.44
N ALA A 45 -9.27 -30.10 8.68
CA ALA A 45 -10.39 -30.64 9.45
C ALA A 45 -11.77 -30.46 8.77
N ASN A 46 -11.95 -29.39 7.99
CA ASN A 46 -13.14 -29.16 7.16
C ASN A 46 -12.89 -28.08 6.10
N GLU A 47 -13.79 -28.02 5.10
CA GLU A 47 -13.71 -27.06 3.99
C GLU A 47 -13.66 -25.60 4.44
N LEU A 48 -14.28 -25.25 5.56
CA LEU A 48 -14.25 -23.88 6.09
C LEU A 48 -12.85 -23.52 6.59
N HIS A 49 -12.19 -24.41 7.32
CA HIS A 49 -10.81 -24.18 7.80
C HIS A 49 -9.83 -24.14 6.63
N LYS A 50 -9.99 -25.05 5.67
CA LYS A 50 -9.16 -25.10 4.47
C LYS A 50 -9.28 -23.82 3.65
N SER A 51 -10.51 -23.37 3.39
CA SER A 51 -10.75 -22.10 2.68
C SER A 51 -10.20 -20.90 3.45
N ALA A 52 -10.30 -20.88 4.78
CA ALA A 52 -9.73 -19.81 5.59
C ALA A 52 -8.19 -19.80 5.51
N TRP A 53 -7.56 -20.98 5.53
CA TRP A 53 -6.11 -21.10 5.42
C TRP A 53 -5.58 -20.66 4.04
N ASP A 54 -6.28 -21.04 2.97
CA ASP A 54 -5.96 -20.59 1.61
C ASP A 54 -6.04 -19.05 1.51
N GLU A 55 -7.05 -18.44 2.13
CA GLU A 55 -7.19 -16.98 2.20
C GLU A 55 -6.10 -16.32 3.05
N ILE A 56 -5.79 -16.85 4.24
CA ILE A 56 -4.71 -16.38 5.12
C ILE A 56 -3.37 -16.38 4.37
N THR A 57 -3.02 -17.51 3.77
CA THR A 57 -1.74 -17.66 3.05
C THR A 57 -1.69 -16.79 1.79
N GLY A 58 -2.81 -16.66 1.07
CA GLY A 58 -2.96 -15.78 -0.08
C GLY A 58 -2.73 -14.30 0.26
N LEU A 59 -3.41 -13.81 1.30
CA LEU A 59 -3.29 -12.43 1.79
C LEU A 59 -1.90 -12.15 2.34
N TYR A 60 -1.33 -13.08 3.11
CA TYR A 60 0.02 -12.95 3.64
C TYR A 60 1.07 -12.89 2.51
N LYS A 61 0.95 -13.76 1.50
CA LYS A 61 1.82 -13.75 0.31
C LYS A 61 1.67 -12.44 -0.47
N TRP A 62 0.45 -11.96 -0.64
CA TRP A 62 0.20 -10.68 -1.30
C TRP A 62 0.89 -9.54 -0.56
N TRP A 63 0.71 -9.46 0.76
CA TRP A 63 1.28 -8.41 1.61
C TRP A 63 2.81 -8.39 1.59
N THR A 64 3.43 -9.57 1.69
CA THR A 64 4.89 -9.69 1.82
C THR A 64 5.64 -9.74 0.49
N LYS A 65 5.01 -10.24 -0.59
CA LYS A 65 5.69 -10.49 -1.87
C LYS A 65 5.15 -9.69 -3.04
N THR A 66 3.84 -9.45 -3.12
CA THR A 66 3.22 -8.82 -4.31
C THR A 66 3.15 -7.31 -4.14
N ARG A 67 2.52 -6.83 -3.06
CA ARG A 67 2.33 -5.40 -2.77
C ARG A 67 3.64 -4.61 -2.76
N PRO A 68 4.75 -5.07 -2.13
CA PRO A 68 6.00 -4.29 -2.09
C PRO A 68 6.72 -4.19 -3.44
N LYS A 69 6.34 -5.00 -4.45
CA LYS A 69 6.93 -4.97 -5.79
C LYS A 69 6.30 -3.91 -6.70
N ARG A 70 5.28 -3.19 -6.24
CA ARG A 70 4.68 -2.07 -6.98
C ARG A 70 5.76 -1.05 -7.37
N ARG A 71 5.66 -0.53 -8.59
CA ARG A 71 6.59 0.47 -9.15
C ARG A 71 5.78 1.57 -9.79
N SER A 72 6.07 2.81 -9.41
CA SER A 72 5.47 3.96 -10.08
C SER A 72 6.23 4.24 -11.38
N PRO A 73 5.55 4.59 -12.49
CA PRO A 73 6.19 5.16 -13.67
C PRO A 73 7.03 6.40 -13.35
N LEU A 74 6.70 7.11 -12.27
CA LEU A 74 7.46 8.27 -11.81
C LEU A 74 8.79 7.90 -11.17
N ASP A 75 8.99 6.64 -10.76
CA ASP A 75 10.25 6.17 -10.16
C ASP A 75 11.39 6.05 -11.19
N ASP A 76 11.07 6.12 -12.49
CA ASP A 76 12.09 6.11 -13.54
C ASP A 76 13.01 7.33 -13.42
N LYS A 77 14.27 7.07 -13.07
CA LYS A 77 15.32 8.09 -12.93
C LYS A 77 15.65 8.80 -14.24
N LYS A 78 15.33 8.19 -15.39
CA LYS A 78 15.55 8.79 -16.72
C LYS A 78 14.45 9.78 -17.09
N LEU A 79 13.34 9.83 -16.35
CA LEU A 79 12.23 10.72 -16.62
C LEU A 79 12.62 12.18 -16.36
N LYS A 80 12.54 13.01 -17.39
CA LYS A 80 12.77 14.46 -17.25
C LYS A 80 11.63 15.08 -16.45
N ARG A 81 11.92 15.49 -15.22
CA ARG A 81 10.93 16.14 -14.33
C ARG A 81 10.94 17.66 -14.52
N PRO A 82 9.77 18.31 -14.53
CA PRO A 82 9.70 19.76 -14.58
C PRO A 82 10.26 20.38 -13.30
N PRO A 83 11.02 21.49 -13.37
CA PRO A 83 11.50 22.18 -12.18
C PRO A 83 10.37 22.89 -11.45
N PHE A 84 10.37 22.83 -10.12
CA PHE A 84 9.46 23.61 -9.29
C PHE A 84 9.86 25.08 -9.32
N LYS A 85 9.07 25.93 -9.98
CA LYS A 85 9.35 27.37 -10.11
C LYS A 85 8.17 28.19 -9.65
N LEU A 86 8.41 29.15 -8.76
CA LEU A 86 7.42 30.11 -8.29
C LEU A 86 7.61 31.45 -9.02
N LYS A 87 6.52 32.07 -9.46
CA LYS A 87 6.48 33.40 -10.07
C LYS A 87 5.73 34.36 -9.15
N LYS A 88 6.30 35.54 -8.85
CA LYS A 88 5.60 36.59 -8.09
C LYS A 88 4.37 37.08 -8.86
N ILE A 89 3.27 37.30 -8.17
CA ILE A 89 2.06 37.90 -8.74
C ILE A 89 2.22 39.43 -8.66
N ALA A 90 1.98 40.15 -9.76
CA ALA A 90 2.09 41.60 -9.77
C ALA A 90 1.09 42.21 -8.77
N GLY A 91 1.55 43.14 -7.94
CA GLY A 91 0.71 43.81 -6.92
C GLY A 91 0.38 42.95 -5.69
N SER A 92 1.04 41.80 -5.51
CA SER A 92 0.83 40.93 -4.34
C SER A 92 2.15 40.36 -3.84
N ASP A 93 2.23 40.07 -2.54
CA ASP A 93 3.33 39.29 -1.95
C ASP A 93 3.19 37.77 -2.18
N MET A 94 2.07 37.35 -2.78
CA MET A 94 1.83 35.96 -3.15
C MET A 94 2.65 35.54 -4.38
N ARG A 95 3.00 34.25 -4.42
CA ARG A 95 3.69 33.60 -5.55
C ARG A 95 2.79 32.50 -6.12
N ARG A 96 2.74 32.40 -7.46
CA ARG A 96 2.05 31.30 -8.17
C ARG A 96 3.06 30.28 -8.68
N LEU A 97 2.63 29.02 -8.75
CA LEU A 97 3.40 27.99 -9.44
C LEU A 97 3.47 28.31 -10.94
N ALA A 98 4.66 28.33 -11.51
CA ALA A 98 4.85 28.47 -12.93
C ALA A 98 4.59 27.14 -13.62
N MET A 99 3.57 27.10 -14.48
CA MET A 99 3.26 25.89 -15.24
C MET A 99 4.45 25.54 -16.16
N PRO A 100 4.97 24.30 -16.08
CA PRO A 100 6.02 23.83 -16.97
C PRO A 100 5.52 23.71 -18.42
N ASP A 101 6.43 23.81 -19.38
CA ASP A 101 6.12 23.53 -20.78
C ASP A 101 5.67 22.07 -20.96
N LYS A 102 4.39 21.89 -21.28
CA LYS A 102 3.77 20.57 -21.45
C LYS A 102 4.40 19.75 -22.58
N LYS A 103 4.87 20.39 -23.66
CA LYS A 103 5.52 19.68 -24.77
C LYS A 103 6.89 19.17 -24.38
N LYS A 104 7.67 19.99 -23.66
CA LYS A 104 9.02 19.62 -23.19
C LYS A 104 9.00 18.45 -22.19
N TYR A 105 7.96 18.36 -21.37
CA TYR A 105 7.81 17.33 -20.32
C TYR A 105 6.67 16.35 -20.62
N ALA A 106 6.33 16.13 -21.89
CA ALA A 106 5.20 15.28 -22.26
C ALA A 106 5.26 13.88 -21.64
N GLY A 107 6.45 13.24 -21.65
CA GLY A 107 6.66 11.94 -21.01
C GLY A 107 6.41 11.93 -19.50
N TYR A 108 6.72 13.04 -18.80
CA TYR A 108 6.42 13.16 -17.37
C TYR A 108 4.92 13.25 -17.12
N TYR A 109 4.18 14.00 -17.93
CA TYR A 109 2.73 14.11 -17.77
C TYR A 109 2.01 12.81 -18.11
N LEU A 110 2.47 12.06 -19.13
CA LEU A 110 1.96 10.71 -19.42
C LEU A 110 2.25 9.75 -18.25
N ALA A 111 3.47 9.79 -17.70
CA ALA A 111 3.82 8.98 -16.54
C ALA A 111 3.00 9.36 -15.28
N LEU A 112 2.66 10.65 -15.12
CA LEU A 112 1.83 11.15 -14.03
C LEU A 112 0.39 10.66 -14.16
N GLU A 113 -0.16 10.67 -15.36
CA GLU A 113 -1.52 10.19 -15.65
C GLU A 113 -1.63 8.67 -15.42
N GLU A 114 -0.63 7.92 -15.87
CA GLU A 114 -0.53 6.47 -15.62
C GLU A 114 -0.31 6.16 -14.14
N HIS A 115 0.52 6.95 -13.45
CA HIS A 115 0.70 6.79 -12.01
C HIS A 115 -0.61 7.00 -11.25
N ALA A 116 -1.39 8.04 -11.58
CA ALA A 116 -2.68 8.28 -10.95
C ALA A 116 -3.67 7.14 -11.19
N ARG A 117 -3.66 6.53 -12.40
CA ARG A 117 -4.45 5.33 -12.70
C ARG A 117 -4.04 4.15 -11.81
N LEU A 118 -2.74 3.89 -11.72
CA LEU A 118 -2.21 2.79 -10.90
C LEU A 118 -2.46 3.00 -9.41
N GLU A 119 -2.33 4.22 -8.89
CA GLU A 119 -2.65 4.51 -7.48
C GLU A 119 -4.09 4.17 -7.15
N LYS A 120 -5.03 4.52 -8.04
CA LYS A 120 -6.44 4.16 -7.86
C LYS A 120 -6.63 2.64 -7.81
N GLU A 121 -6.00 1.91 -8.74
CA GLU A 121 -6.09 0.45 -8.79
C GLU A 121 -5.48 -0.21 -7.54
N TRP A 122 -4.34 0.29 -7.07
CA TRP A 122 -3.70 -0.18 -5.86
C TRP A 122 -4.51 0.13 -4.61
N TYR A 123 -5.13 1.31 -4.54
CA TYR A 123 -6.01 1.67 -3.44
C TYR A 123 -7.24 0.74 -3.37
N GLU A 124 -7.87 0.48 -4.51
CA GLU A 124 -9.00 -0.45 -4.59
C GLU A 124 -8.58 -1.89 -4.26
N GLU A 125 -7.39 -2.33 -4.68
CA GLU A 125 -6.83 -3.64 -4.30
C GLU A 125 -6.58 -3.74 -2.79
N ASP A 126 -5.96 -2.71 -2.21
CA ASP A 126 -5.70 -2.64 -0.77
C ASP A 126 -7.01 -2.70 0.03
N GLN A 127 -8.05 -1.97 -0.39
CA GLN A 127 -9.37 -2.02 0.24
C GLN A 127 -10.02 -3.41 0.15
N ARG A 128 -9.98 -4.05 -1.03
CA ARG A 128 -10.54 -5.40 -1.22
C ARG A 128 -9.84 -6.42 -0.33
N ASN A 129 -8.52 -6.37 -0.25
CA ASN A 129 -7.76 -7.31 0.58
C ASN A 129 -7.91 -7.04 2.07
N LEU A 130 -8.10 -5.79 2.48
CA LEU A 130 -8.47 -5.46 3.86
C LEU A 130 -9.84 -6.05 4.23
N HIS A 131 -10.84 -5.94 3.34
CA HIS A 131 -12.15 -6.58 3.56
C HIS A 131 -12.02 -8.10 3.72
N ARG A 132 -11.27 -8.76 2.82
CA ARG A 132 -11.01 -10.22 2.90
C ARG A 132 -10.37 -10.62 4.24
N LEU A 133 -9.40 -9.83 4.73
CA LEU A 133 -8.78 -10.06 6.03
C LEU A 133 -9.79 -9.94 7.18
N ILE A 134 -10.66 -8.93 7.13
CA ILE A 134 -11.70 -8.72 8.14
C ILE A 134 -12.67 -9.90 8.18
N GLU A 135 -13.06 -10.46 7.04
CA GLU A 135 -13.96 -11.62 6.95
C GLU A 135 -13.37 -12.86 7.63
N ILE A 136 -12.07 -13.12 7.43
CA ILE A 136 -11.41 -14.31 7.98
C ILE A 136 -10.82 -14.09 9.38
N ARG A 137 -11.00 -12.92 9.99
CA ARG A 137 -10.38 -12.56 11.29
C ARG A 137 -10.69 -13.56 12.41
N GLY A 138 -11.84 -14.25 12.32
CA GLY A 138 -12.26 -15.26 13.29
C GLY A 138 -11.39 -16.52 13.30
N PHE A 139 -10.51 -16.70 12.32
CA PHE A 139 -9.54 -17.80 12.24
C PHE A 139 -8.13 -17.38 12.68
N LEU A 140 -7.91 -16.12 13.04
CA LEU A 140 -6.62 -15.61 13.52
C LEU A 140 -6.48 -15.84 15.03
N TRP A 141 -6.52 -17.12 15.43
CA TRP A 141 -6.28 -17.57 16.79
C TRP A 141 -5.39 -18.82 16.74
N THR A 142 -4.57 -18.99 17.77
CA THR A 142 -3.79 -20.21 18.02
C THR A 142 -4.13 -20.80 19.39
#